data_AF-A0A3D2F5Y0-F1
#
_entry.id   AF-A0A3D2F5Y0-F1
#
_cell.length_a   1.000
_cell.length_b   1.000
_cell.length_c   1.000
_cell.angle_alpha   90.00
_cell.angle_beta   90.00
_cell.angle_gamma   90.00
#
_symmetry.space_group_name_H-M   'P 1'
#
loop_
_entity.id
_entity.type
_entity.pdbx_description
1 polymer ?
#
loop_
_entity_poly.entity_id
_entity_poly.type
_entity_poly.pdbx_seq_one_letter_code
_entity_poly.pdbx_strand_id
1 'polypeptide(L)' 'FVWLKGRKSAHRRTQAAFNMAFVLLCAQIILGIVTVLYGAPVQIAIVHQLLAVILWVTILRARFLSAYPTTTSLRGN' A
#
# COMPACT_ATOMS: atom_id res chain seq x y z
N PHE A 1 -12.44 -5.22 2.78
CA PHE A 1 -12.39 -5.92 4.09
C PHE A 1 -11.01 -5.89 4.77
N VAL A 2 -9.91 -6.25 4.11
CA VAL A 2 -8.57 -6.31 4.74
C VAL A 2 -8.04 -4.96 5.26
N TRP A 3 -8.16 -3.87 4.48
CA TRP A 3 -7.73 -2.53 4.92
C TRP A 3 -8.46 -2.05 6.18
N LEU A 4 -9.78 -2.26 6.25
CA LEU A 4 -10.60 -1.88 7.41
C LEU A 4 -10.19 -2.62 8.70
N LYS A 5 -9.72 -3.87 8.58
CA LYS A 5 -9.21 -4.67 9.70
C LYS A 5 -7.79 -4.24 10.08
N GLY A 6 -6.94 -3.97 9.08
CA GLY A 6 -5.57 -3.49 9.26
C GLY A 6 -5.47 -2.10 9.89
N ARG A 7 -6.37 -1.16 9.52
CA ARG A 7 -6.39 0.19 10.09
C ARG A 7 -6.81 0.25 11.56
N LYS A 8 -7.43 -0.81 12.08
CA LYS A 8 -7.82 -0.97 13.48
C LYS A 8 -6.77 -1.74 14.31
N SER A 9 -5.62 -2.08 13.71
CA SER A 9 -4.56 -2.80 14.41
C SER A 9 -3.98 -1.95 15.55
N ALA A 10 -3.78 -2.56 16.73
CA ALA A 10 -3.09 -1.94 17.87
C ALA A 10 -1.61 -1.65 17.57
N HIS A 11 -1.04 -2.29 16.56
CA HIS A 11 0.35 -2.07 16.13
C HIS A 11 0.42 -0.92 15.11
N ARG A 12 0.88 0.26 15.55
CA ARG A 12 1.02 1.46 14.72
C ARG A 12 1.77 1.22 13.40
N ARG A 13 2.82 0.39 13.41
CA ARG A 13 3.59 0.04 12.20
C ARG A 13 2.76 -0.74 11.17
N THR A 14 1.92 -1.67 11.64
CA THR A 14 1.03 -2.45 10.78
C THR A 14 -0.07 -1.56 10.22
N GLN A 15 -0.66 -0.68 11.04
CA GLN A 15 -1.64 0.32 10.61
C GLN A 15 -1.08 1.25 9.51
N ALA A 16 0.12 1.80 9.72
CA ALA A 16 0.78 2.66 8.74
C ALA A 16 1.05 1.92 7.41
N ALA A 17 1.44 0.65 7.47
CA ALA A 17 1.65 -0.17 6.28
C ALA A 17 0.37 -0.33 5.45
N PHE A 18 -0.78 -0.60 6.11
CA PHE A 18 -2.06 -0.69 5.42
C PHE A 18 -2.55 0.64 4.84
N ASN A 19 -2.32 1.75 5.54
CA ASN A 19 -2.67 3.08 5.03
C ASN A 19 -1.83 3.43 3.79
N MET A 20 -0.53 3.16 3.83
CA MET A 20 0.36 3.39 2.68
C MET A 20 -0.05 2.54 1.47
N ALA A 21 -0.33 1.25 1.66
CA ALA A 21 -0.81 0.38 0.59
C ALA A 21 -2.14 0.87 -0.02
N PHE A 22 -3.04 1.42 0.80
CA PHE A 22 -4.30 1.97 0.33
C PHE A 22 -4.12 3.27 -0.49
N VAL A 23 -3.27 4.18 -0.03
CA VAL A 23 -2.93 5.40 -0.79
C VAL A 23 -2.32 5.04 -2.14
N LEU A 24 -1.38 4.10 -2.17
CA LEU A 24 -0.74 3.63 -3.40
C LEU A 24 -1.74 2.91 -4.32
N LEU A 25 -2.71 2.19 -3.78
CA LEU A 25 -3.79 1.58 -4.57
C LEU A 25 -4.63 2.66 -5.28
N CYS A 26 -5.04 3.71 -4.56
CA CYS A 26 -5.77 4.82 -5.17
C CYS A 26 -4.95 5.51 -6.26
N ALA A 27 -3.67 5.79 -6.00
CA ALA A 27 -2.77 6.36 -6.99
C ALA A 27 -2.60 5.44 -8.22
N GLN A 28 -2.45 4.14 -8.01
CA GLN A 28 -2.37 3.14 -9.08
C GLN A 28 -3.60 3.17 -9.98
N ILE A 29 -4.81 3.21 -9.39
CA ILE A 29 -6.07 3.25 -10.14
C ILE A 29 -6.16 4.53 -10.97
N ILE A 30 -5.92 5.69 -10.35
CA ILE A 30 -5.98 6.99 -11.05
C ILE A 30 -4.98 7.00 -12.21
N LEU A 31 -3.74 6.59 -11.97
CA LEU A 31 -2.71 6.55 -13.00
C LEU A 31 -3.03 5.54 -14.12
N GLY A 32 -3.69 4.43 -13.79
CA GLY A 32 -4.15 3.44 -14.77
C GLY A 32 -5.23 4.01 -15.69
N ILE A 33 -6.21 4.72 -15.11
CA ILE A 33 -7.24 5.44 -15.87
C ILE A 33 -6.58 6.45 -16.81
N VAL A 34 -5.66 7.28 -16.29
CA VAL A 34 -4.88 8.23 -17.10
C VAL A 34 -4.13 7.52 -18.23
N THR A 35 -3.48 6.39 -17.95
CA THR A 35 -2.75 5.63 -18.98
C THR A 35 -3.66 5.26 -20.16
N VAL A 36 -4.86 4.74 -19.90
CA VAL A 36 -5.81 4.36 -20.95
C VAL A 36 -6.39 5.58 -21.67
N LEU A 37 -6.76 6.64 -20.93
CA LEU A 37 -7.31 7.86 -21.51
C LEU A 37 -6.37 8.53 -22.53
N TYR A 38 -5.06 8.43 -22.31
CA TYR A 38 -4.05 9.01 -23.21
C TYR A 38 -3.54 8.02 -24.28
N GLY A 39 -4.13 6.82 -24.42
CA GLY A 39 -3.72 5.85 -25.44
C GLY A 39 -2.44 5.08 -25.10
N ALA A 40 -2.16 4.88 -23.82
CA ALA A 40 -1.01 4.13 -23.29
C ALA A 40 0.38 4.59 -23.78
N PRO A 41 0.72 5.91 -23.72
CA PRO A 41 2.07 6.36 -24.03
C PRO A 41 3.07 5.73 -23.06
N VAL A 42 4.22 5.30 -23.59
CA VAL A 42 5.17 4.46 -22.84
C VAL A 42 5.65 5.10 -21.54
N GLN A 43 5.78 6.43 -21.51
CA GLN A 43 6.24 7.19 -20.34
C GLN A 43 5.22 7.13 -19.20
N ILE A 44 3.93 7.18 -19.49
CA ILE A 44 2.88 7.06 -18.46
C ILE A 44 2.73 5.59 -18.05
N ALA A 45 2.76 4.69 -19.04
CA ALA A 45 2.64 3.26 -18.81
C ALA A 45 3.76 2.72 -17.91
N ILE A 46 5.02 3.12 -18.10
CA ILE A 46 6.13 2.66 -17.26
C ILE A 46 6.02 3.18 -15.82
N VAL A 47 5.54 4.42 -15.62
CA VAL A 47 5.29 4.96 -14.28
C VAL A 47 4.16 4.18 -13.59
N HIS A 48 3.11 3.80 -14.33
CA HIS A 48 2.04 2.93 -13.81
C HIS A 48 2.57 1.54 -13.41
N GLN A 49 3.44 0.93 -14.22
CA GLN A 49 4.04 -0.37 -13.90
C GLN A 49 4.99 -0.28 -12.68
N LEU A 50 5.81 0.77 -12.59
CA LEU A 50 6.67 1.00 -11.44
C LEU A 50 5.86 1.17 -10.15
N LEU A 51 4.80 1.98 -10.21
CA LEU A 51 3.89 2.15 -9.07
C LEU A 51 3.19 0.83 -8.71
N ALA A 52 2.91 -0.04 -9.68
CA ALA A 52 2.34 -1.37 -9.43
C ALA A 52 3.29 -2.24 -8.59
N VAL A 53 4.59 -2.21 -8.91
CA VAL A 53 5.62 -2.95 -8.15
C VAL A 53 5.72 -2.40 -6.73
N ILE A 54 5.71 -1.07 -6.56
CA ILE A 54 5.73 -0.44 -5.23
C ILE A 54 4.49 -0.86 -4.43
N LEU A 55 3.30 -0.78 -5.04
CA LEU A 55 2.05 -1.22 -4.43
C LEU A 55 2.14 -2.69 -4.00
N TRP A 56 2.63 -3.57 -4.87
CA TRP A 56 2.83 -4.99 -4.57
C TRP A 56 3.72 -5.19 -3.34
N VAL A 57 4.88 -4.53 -3.29
CA VAL A 57 5.82 -4.59 -2.16
C VAL A 57 5.16 -4.09 -0.87
N THR A 58 4.39 -3.00 -0.92
CA THR A 58 3.71 -2.49 0.28
C THR A 58 2.59 -3.41 0.77
N ILE A 59 1.89 -4.11 -0.12
CA ILE A 59 0.92 -5.15 0.24
C ILE A 59 1.65 -6.32 0.93
N LEU A 60 2.76 -6.80 0.38
CA LEU A 60 3.56 -7.85 1.01
C LEU A 60 4.08 -7.42 2.38
N ARG A 61 4.56 -6.17 2.52
CA ARG A 61 5.01 -5.61 3.80
C ARG A 61 3.87 -5.55 4.83
N ALA A 62 2.68 -5.11 4.42
CA ALA A 62 1.51 -5.07 5.31
C ALA A 62 1.11 -6.49 5.77
N ARG A 63 1.17 -7.48 4.87
CA ARG A 63 0.94 -8.90 5.20
C ARG A 63 2.00 -9.43 6.17
N PHE A 64 3.28 -9.16 5.90
CA PHE A 64 4.38 -9.58 6.77
C PHE A 64 4.23 -9.01 8.19
N LEU A 65 3.97 -7.71 8.32
CA LEU A 65 3.75 -7.06 9.63
C LEU A 65 2.46 -7.51 10.34
N SER A 66 1.51 -8.08 9.60
CA SER A 66 0.31 -8.67 10.18
C SER A 66 0.56 -10.08 10.70
N ALA A 67 1.41 -10.85 10.01
CA ALA A 67 1.77 -12.21 10.39
C ALA A 67 2.87 -12.26 11.47
N TYR A 68 3.79 -11.30 11.44
CA TYR A 68 4.93 -11.19 12.34
C TYR A 68 4.93 -9.82 13.04
N PRO A 69 4.02 -9.60 14.01
CA PRO A 69 3.94 -8.34 14.72
C PRO A 69 5.22 -8.08 15.53
N THR A 70 5.85 -6.92 15.32
CA THR A 70 6.99 -6.50 16.14
C THR A 70 6.49 -6.11 17.52
N THR A 71 6.86 -6.88 18.55
CA THR A 71 6.51 -6.58 19.93
C THR A 71 7.07 -5.21 20.32
N THR A 72 6.19 -4.33 20.79
CA THR A 72 6.58 -3.02 21.33
C THR A 72 6.33 -3.05 22.83
N SER A 73 7.30 -2.60 23.63
CA SER A 73 7.16 -2.50 25.08
C SER A 73 5.94 -1.65 25.42
N LEU A 74 5.09 -2.16 26.30
CA LEU A 74 3.90 -1.48 26.82
C LEU A 74 4.24 -0.36 27.82
N ARG A 75 5.53 -0.07 28.06
CA ARG A 75 5.94 1.06 28.90
C ARG A 75 5.73 2.34 28.12
N GLY A 76 4.48 2.82 28.16
CA GLY A 76 4.10 4.14 27.67
C GLY A 76 4.85 5.23 28.43
N ASN A 77 5.17 6.30 27.71
CA ASN A 77 5.32 7.62 28.33
C ASN A 77 3.94 8.16 28.67
#